data_AF-A0A419A6U7-F1
#
_entry.id   AF-A0A419A6U7-F1
#
_cell.length_a   1.000
_cell.length_b   1.000
_cell.length_c   1.000
_cell.angle_alpha   90.00
_cell.angle_beta   90.00
_cell.angle_gamma   90.00
#
_symmetry.space_group_name_H-M   'P 1'
#
loop_
_entity.id
_entity.type
_entity.pdbx_description
1 polymer ?
#
loop_
_entity_poly.entity_id
_entity_poly.type
_entity_poly.pdbx_seq_one_letter_code
_entity_poly.pdbx_strand_id
1 'polypeptide(L)' 'MQEKRRMGRPPVDTEAITLRLPREMIQALDDRRREESDLPTRPEMLRRLLADVLQVSDRD' A
#
# COMPACT_ATOMS: atom_id res chain seq x y z
N MET A 1 -17.44 -29.90 -20.77
CA MET A 1 -16.48 -28.80 -20.98
C MET A 1 -16.10 -28.30 -19.60
N GLN A 2 -14.86 -28.50 -19.14
CA GLN A 2 -14.48 -28.08 -17.78
C GLN A 2 -14.12 -26.60 -17.79
N GLU A 3 -14.94 -25.79 -17.13
CA GLU A 3 -14.77 -24.36 -17.00
C GLU A 3 -13.57 -24.07 -16.08
N LYS A 4 -12.49 -23.52 -16.64
CA LYS A 4 -11.34 -23.03 -15.87
C LYS A 4 -11.82 -21.85 -15.03
N ARG A 5 -12.08 -22.07 -13.74
CA ARG A 5 -12.27 -20.98 -12.77
C ARG A 5 -11.05 -20.08 -12.84
N ARG A 6 -11.21 -18.88 -13.39
CA ARG A 6 -10.22 -17.82 -13.25
C ARG A 6 -10.17 -17.54 -11.75
N MET A 7 -9.11 -18.00 -11.08
CA MET A 7 -8.77 -17.56 -9.73
C MET A 7 -8.38 -16.08 -9.83
N GLY A 8 -9.38 -15.23 -10.05
CA GLY A 8 -9.24 -13.80 -9.85
C GLY A 8 -9.01 -13.56 -8.36
N ARG A 9 -8.13 -12.62 -8.05
CA ARG A 9 -7.97 -12.11 -6.68
C ARG A 9 -9.35 -11.73 -6.17
N PRO A 10 -9.77 -12.16 -4.96
CA PRO A 10 -11.03 -11.71 -4.37
C PRO A 10 -11.13 -10.19 -4.48
N PRO A 11 -12.31 -9.63 -4.77
CA PRO A 11 -12.50 -8.19 -4.90
C PRO A 11 -12.27 -7.57 -3.53
N VAL A 12 -11.04 -7.14 -3.28
CA VAL A 12 -10.73 -6.17 -2.23
C VAL A 12 -11.14 -4.82 -2.76
N ASP A 13 -11.85 -4.02 -1.97
CA ASP A 13 -12.34 -2.68 -2.30
C ASP A 13 -11.16 -1.68 -2.34
N THR A 14 -10.21 -1.96 -3.22
CA THR A 14 -8.94 -1.24 -3.33
C THR A 14 -8.57 -1.11 -4.79
N GLU A 15 -8.24 0.10 -5.21
CA GLU A 15 -7.78 0.39 -6.56
C GLU A 15 -6.27 0.64 -6.57
N ALA A 16 -5.57 0.02 -7.52
CA ALA A 16 -4.13 0.21 -7.67
C ALA A 16 -3.84 1.57 -8.32
N ILE A 17 -3.04 2.40 -7.65
CA ILE A 17 -2.58 3.68 -8.21
C ILE A 17 -1.15 3.56 -8.75
N THR A 18 -0.89 4.18 -9.91
CA THR A 18 0.48 4.32 -10.44
C THR A 18 1.02 5.70 -10.05
N LEU A 19 1.98 5.74 -9.13
CA LEU A 19 2.57 6.98 -8.63
C LEU A 19 4.07 7.03 -8.93
N ARG A 20 4.55 8.15 -9.46
CA ARG A 20 5.98 8.43 -9.62
C ARG A 20 6.39 9.48 -8.59
N LEU A 21 7.30 9.11 -7.70
CA LEU A 21 7.84 10.00 -6.68
C LEU A 21 9.31 10.34 -6.97
N PRO A 22 9.76 11.56 -6.61
CA PRO A 22 11.17 11.90 -6.61
C PRO A 22 11.99 10.92 -5.75
N ARG A 23 13.25 10.68 -6.13
CA ARG A 23 14.13 9.73 -5.42
C ARG A 23 14.32 10.10 -3.95
N GLU A 24 14.39 11.39 -3.64
CA GLU A 24 14.51 11.91 -2.27
C GLU A 24 13.32 11.51 -1.40
N MET A 25 12.10 11.54 -1.96
CA MET A 25 10.89 11.15 -1.25
C MET A 25 10.83 9.63 -1.02
N ILE A 26 11.29 8.84 -2.00
CA ILE A 26 11.43 7.38 -1.83
C ILE A 26 12.42 7.06 -0.71
N GLN A 27 13.55 7.78 -0.66
CA GLN A 27 14.56 7.60 0.39
C GLN A 27 13.99 7.92 1.77
N ALA A 28 13.30 9.05 1.93
CA ALA A 28 12.65 9.41 3.18
C ALA A 28 11.60 8.36 3.63
N LEU A 29 10.86 7.78 2.69
CA LEU A 29 9.94 6.69 2.97
C LEU A 29 10.66 5.42 3.42
N ASP A 30 11.75 5.04 2.76
CA ASP A 30 12.57 3.88 3.12
C ASP A 30 13.23 4.04 4.51
N ASP A 31 13.68 5.25 4.87
CA ASP A 31 14.22 5.54 6.21
C ASP A 31 13.14 5.41 7.28
N ARG A 32 11.97 6.04 7.08
CA ARG A 32 10.82 5.89 7.98
C ARG A 32 10.39 4.43 8.18
N ARG A 33 10.45 3.66 7.10
CA ARG A 33 10.10 2.24 7.11
C ARG A 33 11.03 1.40 7.98
N ARG A 34 12.29 1.81 8.14
CA ARG A 34 13.28 1.13 9.00
C ARG A 34 13.06 1.40 10.48
N GLU A 35 12.38 2.49 10.82
CA GLU A 35 12.04 2.82 12.21
C GLU A 35 10.88 1.97 12.74
N GLU A 36 10.02 1.49 11.85
CA GLU A 36 8.89 0.62 12.17
C GLU A 36 9.33 -0.82 12.45
N SER A 37 8.84 -1.40 13.55
CA SER A 37 9.23 -2.74 13.99
C SER A 37 8.81 -3.87 13.03
N ASP A 38 7.76 -3.64 12.24
CA ASP A 38 7.19 -4.61 11.29
C ASP A 38 7.79 -4.46 9.87
N LEU A 39 8.66 -3.45 9.64
CA LEU A 39 9.24 -3.14 8.33
C LEU A 39 8.19 -3.17 7.20
N PRO A 40 7.16 -2.29 7.25
CA PRO A 40 6.05 -2.36 6.30
C PRO A 40 6.55 -2.24 4.86
N THR A 41 5.80 -2.69 3.87
CA THR A 41 6.21 -2.45 2.48
C THR A 41 6.08 -0.96 2.12
N ARG A 42 6.73 -0.46 1.06
CA ARG A 42 6.55 0.94 0.60
C ARG A 42 5.07 1.35 0.45
N PRO A 43 4.21 0.57 -0.24
CA PRO A 43 2.81 0.95 -0.36
C PRO A 43 2.06 0.88 0.98
N GLU A 44 2.41 -0.05 1.89
CA GLU A 44 1.82 -0.09 3.24
C GLU A 44 2.18 1.15 4.06
N MET A 45 3.45 1.56 4.05
CA MET A 45 3.89 2.78 4.73
C MET A 45 3.17 4.01 4.18
N LEU A 46 2.99 4.09 2.86
CA LEU A 46 2.25 5.18 2.23
C LEU A 46 0.78 5.18 2.67
N ARG A 47 0.12 4.01 2.77
CA ARG A 47 -1.25 3.90 3.31
C ARG A 47 -1.33 4.40 4.74
N ARG A 48 -0.41 4.00 5.63
CA ARG A 48 -0.35 4.48 7.03
C ARG A 48 -0.21 6.00 7.10
N LEU A 49 0.69 6.57 6.32
CA LEU A 49 0.90 8.03 6.28
C LEU A 49 -0.33 8.77 5.75
N LEU A 50 -0.99 8.24 4.72
CA LEU A 50 -2.22 8.84 4.18
C LEU A 50 -3.38 8.72 5.17
N ALA A 51 -3.54 7.59 5.84
CA ALA A 51 -4.55 7.38 6.86
C ALA A 51 -4.37 8.35 8.04
N ASP A 52 -3.13 8.54 8.49
CA ASP A 52 -2.76 9.48 9.55
C ASP A 52 -3.06 10.94 9.14
N VAL A 53 -2.57 11.37 7.98
CA VAL A 53 -2.73 12.75 7.50
C VAL A 53 -4.17 13.10 7.15
N LEU A 54 -4.90 12.17 6.53
CA LEU A 54 -6.28 12.38 6.10
C LEU A 54 -7.29 12.00 7.20
N GLN A 55 -6.82 11.49 8.35
CA GLN A 55 -7.64 10.98 9.44
C GLN A 55 -8.69 9.95 8.99
N VAL A 56 -8.35 9.17 7.96
CA VAL A 56 -9.21 8.11 7.45
C VAL A 56 -8.88 6.84 8.22
N SER A 57 -9.85 6.34 8.99
CA SER A 57 -9.74 5.01 9.58
C SER A 57 -9.97 3.99 8.46
N ASP A 58 -8.89 3.33 8.03
CA ASP A 58 -8.99 2.14 7.18
C ASP A 58 -9.81 1.11 7.95
N ARG A 59 -11.07 0.95 7.53
CA ARG A 59 -12.01 -0.01 8.12
C ARG A 59 -12.07 -1.14 7.11
N ASP A 60 -11.07 -2.01 7.20
CA ASP A 60 -10.96 -3.29 6.47
C ASP A 60 -12.28 -4.08 6.43
#